data_AF-A0A943YF96-F1
#
_entry.id   AF-A0A943YF96-F1
#
_cell.length_a   1.000
_cell.length_b   1.000
_cell.length_c   1.000
_cell.angle_alpha   90.00
_cell.angle_beta   90.00
_cell.angle_gamma   90.00
#
_symmetry.space_group_name_H-M   'P 1'
#
loop_
_entity.id
_entity.type
_entity.pdbx_description
1 polymer ?
#
loop_
_entity_poly.entity_id
_entity_poly.type
_entity_poly.pdbx_seq_one_letter_code
_entity_poly.pdbx_strand_id
1 'polypeptide(L)'
;MVFRKMVLLLVMLAFYGMSVFAGNMVEVDRAVLKIPKTANLSTHVDFYEGKQMVRFAGGRVYGDKSVHFMCLNKGGSQKGDVVWWSMDTPLESPDAYRAFTIVQYQDEETGRYFYGILCWNSMDTRYRSYLLGLNKDRTKMNEYINSDNFREHRELQLQSGLFEKGGSLYVWFIDWSVRSQVPPVYYKLKWSEANQWIGYDYLGTQKP
;
A
#
# COMPACT_ATOMS: atom_id res chain seq x y z
N MET A 1 -1.26 -25.71 44.57
CA MET A 1 -0.40 -24.55 44.20
C MET A 1 0.22 -24.67 42.81
N VAL A 2 0.60 -25.89 42.37
CA VAL A 2 1.18 -26.17 41.04
C VAL A 2 0.21 -25.89 39.88
N PHE A 3 -1.07 -26.26 40.04
CA PHE A 3 -2.10 -26.05 39.00
C PHE A 3 -2.33 -24.57 38.65
N ARG A 4 -2.35 -23.68 39.65
CA ARG A 4 -2.44 -22.22 39.42
C ARG A 4 -1.23 -21.66 38.68
N LYS A 5 -0.02 -22.19 38.93
CA LYS A 5 1.21 -21.76 38.23
C LYS A 5 1.22 -22.22 36.77
N MET A 6 0.76 -23.43 36.48
CA MET A 6 0.64 -23.92 35.09
C MET A 6 -0.41 -23.15 34.29
N VAL A 7 -1.56 -22.82 34.89
CA VAL A 7 -2.59 -22.00 34.22
C VAL A 7 -2.07 -20.58 33.96
N LEU A 8 -1.34 -19.97 34.90
CA LEU A 8 -0.73 -18.66 34.69
C LEU A 8 0.33 -18.69 33.58
N LEU A 9 1.13 -19.76 33.51
CA LEU A 9 2.16 -19.92 32.48
C LEU A 9 1.53 -20.14 31.09
N LEU A 10 0.46 -20.93 31.00
CA LEU A 10 -0.30 -21.13 29.76
C LEU A 10 -1.00 -19.85 29.29
N VAL A 11 -1.54 -19.06 30.22
CA VAL A 11 -2.11 -17.75 29.91
C VAL A 11 -1.01 -16.77 29.47
N MET A 12 0.14 -16.73 30.14
CA MET A 12 1.27 -15.92 29.68
C MET A 12 1.81 -16.37 28.33
N LEU A 13 1.90 -17.68 28.04
CA LEU A 13 2.28 -18.20 26.72
C LEU A 13 1.26 -17.85 25.64
N ALA A 14 -0.04 -17.86 25.96
CA ALA A 14 -1.10 -17.41 25.05
C ALA A 14 -1.05 -15.88 24.81
N PHE A 15 -0.60 -15.09 25.78
CA PHE A 15 -0.39 -13.65 25.60
C PHE A 15 0.95 -13.31 24.91
N TYR A 16 2.00 -14.13 25.06
CA TYR A 16 3.26 -13.99 24.33
C TYR A 16 3.16 -14.38 22.85
N GLY A 17 2.13 -15.14 22.45
CA GLY A 17 1.82 -15.43 21.06
C GLY A 17 1.12 -14.29 20.30
N MET A 18 0.75 -13.19 20.97
CA MET A 18 0.01 -12.08 20.37
C MET A 18 0.86 -10.82 20.20
N SER A 19 2.07 -11.00 19.71
CA SER A 19 2.86 -9.90 19.13
C SER A 19 3.52 -10.43 17.87
N VAL A 20 2.68 -10.77 16.89
CA VAL A 20 3.12 -10.93 15.50
C VAL A 20 3.58 -9.53 15.08
N PHE A 21 4.88 -9.29 15.21
CA PHE A 21 5.58 -8.29 14.40
C PHE A 21 5.07 -8.46 12.97
N ALA A 22 4.84 -7.37 12.23
CA ALA A 22 4.45 -7.48 10.81
C ALA A 22 5.20 -8.66 10.18
N GLY A 23 4.46 -9.72 9.84
CA GLY A 23 4.99 -11.03 9.48
C GLY A 23 5.98 -10.87 8.34
N ASN A 24 6.86 -11.86 8.12
CA ASN A 24 7.95 -11.77 7.15
C ASN A 24 7.43 -11.38 5.75
N MET A 25 7.44 -10.08 5.43
CA MET A 25 6.94 -9.55 4.17
C MET A 25 8.03 -9.73 3.12
N VAL A 26 7.68 -10.31 2.00
CA VAL A 26 8.57 -10.45 0.85
C VAL A 26 7.92 -9.88 -0.39
N GLU A 27 8.68 -9.16 -1.21
CA GLU A 27 8.23 -8.76 -2.54
C GLU A 27 8.17 -10.00 -3.44
N VAL A 28 6.99 -10.24 -4.03
CA VAL A 28 6.75 -11.41 -4.90
C VAL A 28 6.51 -11.03 -6.36
N ASP A 29 6.05 -9.81 -6.63
CA ASP A 29 5.85 -9.30 -7.98
C ASP A 29 5.88 -7.76 -8.01
N ARG A 30 6.13 -7.17 -9.18
CA ARG A 30 6.18 -5.73 -9.41
C ARG A 30 5.80 -5.39 -10.84
N ALA A 31 4.94 -4.39 -10.98
CA ALA A 31 4.61 -3.82 -12.29
C ALA A 31 4.58 -2.29 -12.25
N VAL A 32 4.77 -1.69 -13.43
CA VAL A 32 4.59 -0.25 -13.64
C VAL A 32 3.45 -0.03 -14.61
N LEU A 33 2.38 0.59 -14.12
CA LEU A 33 1.22 0.98 -14.92
C LEU A 33 1.38 2.42 -15.40
N LYS A 34 1.68 2.61 -16.69
CA LYS A 34 1.81 3.94 -17.30
C LYS A 34 0.48 4.37 -17.88
N ILE A 35 -0.11 5.45 -17.36
CA ILE A 35 -1.42 5.91 -17.82
C ILE A 35 -1.29 6.59 -19.18
N PRO A 36 -2.11 6.19 -20.18
CA PRO A 36 -2.15 6.85 -21.47
C PRO A 36 -2.46 8.35 -21.35
N LYS A 37 -1.85 9.16 -22.22
CA LYS A 37 -2.12 10.60 -22.29
C LYS A 37 -3.50 10.94 -22.89
N THR A 38 -4.20 9.99 -23.50
CA THR A 38 -5.51 10.22 -24.11
C THR A 38 -6.63 9.64 -23.27
N ALA A 39 -7.73 10.39 -23.10
CA ALA A 39 -8.85 10.01 -22.23
C ALA A 39 -9.65 8.79 -22.73
N ASN A 40 -9.47 8.38 -23.98
CA ASN A 40 -10.18 7.23 -24.57
C ASN A 40 -9.41 5.91 -24.41
N LEU A 41 -8.25 5.93 -23.76
CA LEU A 41 -7.42 4.75 -23.55
C LEU A 41 -7.32 4.46 -22.05
N SER A 42 -7.50 3.19 -21.71
CA SER A 42 -7.19 2.65 -20.39
C SER A 42 -6.08 1.62 -20.51
N THR A 43 -5.38 1.40 -19.41
CA THR A 43 -4.33 0.39 -19.28
C THR A 43 -4.59 -0.42 -18.02
N HIS A 44 -4.02 -1.62 -17.95
CA HIS A 44 -4.06 -2.44 -16.74
C HIS A 44 -2.81 -3.29 -16.56
N VAL A 45 -2.61 -3.73 -15.33
CA VAL A 45 -1.69 -4.79 -14.94
C VAL A 45 -2.44 -5.77 -14.04
N ASP A 46 -2.09 -7.04 -14.14
CA ASP A 46 -2.72 -8.13 -13.39
C ASP A 46 -1.71 -8.74 -12.43
N PHE A 47 -2.16 -9.02 -11.22
CA PHE A 47 -1.45 -9.77 -10.20
C PHE A 47 -2.25 -11.01 -9.82
N TYR A 48 -1.56 -12.02 -9.29
CA TYR A 48 -2.19 -13.27 -8.89
C TYR A 48 -1.97 -13.55 -7.41
N GLU A 49 -3.06 -13.86 -6.71
CA GLU A 49 -3.05 -14.41 -5.35
C GLU A 49 -3.51 -15.88 -5.45
N GLY A 50 -2.57 -16.76 -5.76
CA GLY A 50 -2.88 -18.14 -6.15
C GLY A 50 -3.74 -18.17 -7.43
N LYS A 51 -5.00 -18.58 -7.32
CA LYS A 51 -5.94 -18.64 -8.47
C LYS A 51 -6.74 -17.35 -8.69
N GLN A 52 -6.71 -16.43 -7.74
CA GLN A 52 -7.47 -15.19 -7.82
C GLN A 52 -6.64 -14.12 -8.52
N MET A 53 -7.23 -13.45 -9.51
CA MET A 53 -6.59 -12.36 -10.22
C MET A 53 -7.02 -11.02 -9.62
N VAL A 54 -6.06 -10.15 -9.34
CA VAL A 54 -6.27 -8.77 -8.88
C VAL A 54 -5.79 -7.85 -9.98
N ARG A 55 -6.70 -7.05 -10.55
CA ARG A 55 -6.37 -6.12 -11.63
C ARG A 55 -6.26 -4.71 -11.11
N PHE A 56 -5.17 -4.04 -11.44
CA PHE A 56 -5.07 -2.60 -11.34
C PHE A 56 -5.22 -1.99 -12.72
N ALA A 57 -6.17 -1.07 -12.85
CA ALA A 57 -6.46 -0.39 -14.10
C ALA A 57 -6.50 1.11 -13.90
N GLY A 58 -6.22 1.86 -14.96
CA GLY A 58 -6.36 3.29 -14.93
C GLY A 58 -6.46 3.93 -16.30
N GLY A 59 -6.99 5.14 -16.33
CA GLY A 59 -7.20 5.93 -17.53
C GLY A 59 -7.39 7.40 -17.18
N ARG A 60 -7.24 8.27 -18.16
CA ARG A 60 -7.63 9.68 -18.02
C ARG A 60 -9.14 9.79 -18.11
N VAL A 61 -9.74 10.60 -17.24
CA VAL A 61 -11.18 10.85 -17.27
C VAL A 61 -11.49 11.87 -18.38
N TYR A 62 -12.49 11.59 -19.22
CA TYR A 62 -12.84 12.46 -20.35
C TYR A 62 -13.36 13.82 -19.88
N GLY A 63 -12.82 14.90 -20.43
CA GLY A 63 -13.15 16.27 -20.04
C GLY A 63 -12.54 16.72 -18.72
N ASP A 64 -11.84 15.83 -18.02
CA ASP A 64 -11.35 16.07 -16.66
C ASP A 64 -9.82 16.14 -16.63
N LYS A 65 -9.29 17.00 -15.76
CA LYS A 65 -7.85 17.08 -15.47
C LYS A 65 -7.48 16.04 -14.41
N SER A 66 -7.88 14.79 -14.59
CA SER A 66 -7.67 13.73 -13.59
C SER A 66 -7.37 12.38 -14.23
N VAL A 67 -6.76 11.52 -13.42
CA VAL A 67 -6.55 10.11 -13.71
C VAL A 67 -7.38 9.31 -12.73
N HIS A 68 -8.24 8.45 -13.27
CA HIS A 68 -8.95 7.45 -12.49
C HIS A 68 -8.08 6.20 -12.41
N PHE A 69 -7.86 5.70 -11.20
CA PHE A 69 -7.08 4.49 -10.94
C PHE A 69 -7.84 3.60 -9.97
N MET A 70 -7.93 2.32 -10.30
CA MET A 70 -8.80 1.37 -9.60
C MET A 70 -8.17 -0.01 -9.47
N CYS A 71 -8.58 -0.69 -8.40
CA CYS A 71 -8.38 -2.11 -8.18
C CYS A 71 -9.72 -2.82 -8.38
N LEU A 72 -9.73 -3.89 -9.16
CA LEU A 72 -10.96 -4.62 -9.48
C LEU A 72 -10.75 -6.13 -9.48
N ASN A 73 -11.83 -6.84 -9.15
CA ASN A 73 -11.95 -8.26 -9.38
C ASN A 73 -12.37 -8.48 -10.82
N LYS A 74 -11.54 -9.17 -11.61
CA LYS A 74 -12.01 -9.71 -12.89
C LYS A 74 -12.63 -11.08 -12.61
N GLY A 75 -13.90 -11.07 -12.22
CA GLY A 75 -14.67 -12.29 -12.07
C GLY A 75 -14.76 -12.97 -13.43
N GLY A 76 -14.27 -14.21 -13.55
CA GLY A 76 -14.28 -14.95 -14.81
C GLY A 76 -15.65 -14.92 -15.50
N SER A 77 -15.77 -14.12 -16.55
CA SER A 77 -16.83 -14.04 -17.58
C SER A 77 -18.32 -13.93 -17.17
N GLN A 78 -18.75 -14.19 -15.93
CA GLN A 78 -20.19 -14.31 -15.60
C GLN A 78 -20.73 -13.30 -14.58
N LYS A 79 -19.89 -12.56 -13.85
CA LYS A 79 -20.35 -11.61 -12.80
C LYS A 79 -19.98 -10.15 -13.04
N GLY A 80 -19.38 -9.83 -14.17
CA GLY A 80 -18.84 -8.49 -14.45
C GLY A 80 -17.65 -8.13 -13.56
N ASP A 81 -17.01 -7.03 -13.90
CA ASP A 81 -15.88 -6.50 -13.13
C ASP A 81 -16.41 -5.78 -11.89
N VAL A 82 -15.92 -6.17 -10.71
CA VAL A 82 -16.29 -5.54 -9.43
C VAL A 82 -15.16 -4.64 -8.99
N VAL A 83 -15.41 -3.33 -8.91
CA VAL A 83 -14.44 -2.37 -8.37
C VAL A 83 -14.34 -2.56 -6.86
N TRP A 84 -13.16 -2.88 -6.38
CA TRP A 84 -12.88 -3.10 -4.96
C TRP A 84 -12.33 -1.86 -4.26
N TRP A 85 -11.62 -1.01 -5.01
CA TRP A 85 -11.08 0.25 -4.53
C TRP A 85 -10.78 1.15 -5.73
N SER A 86 -10.90 2.46 -5.57
CA SER A 86 -10.58 3.43 -6.61
C SER A 86 -10.18 4.76 -6.02
N MET A 87 -9.41 5.52 -6.79
CA MET A 87 -9.11 6.91 -6.52
C MET A 87 -9.07 7.73 -7.81
N ASP A 88 -9.34 9.02 -7.66
CA ASP A 88 -9.06 10.02 -8.68
C ASP A 88 -7.87 10.87 -8.24
N THR A 89 -6.88 11.01 -9.11
CA THR A 89 -5.75 11.90 -8.87
C THR A 89 -5.76 13.06 -9.87
N PRO A 90 -5.76 14.32 -9.41
CA PRO A 90 -5.74 15.45 -10.33
C PRO A 90 -4.40 15.53 -11.07
N LEU A 91 -4.46 16.07 -12.28
CA LEU A 91 -3.35 16.43 -13.14
C LEU A 91 -3.19 17.95 -13.08
N GLU A 92 -1.96 18.39 -12.82
CA GLU A 92 -1.64 19.82 -12.74
C GLU A 92 -1.66 20.48 -14.12
N SER A 93 -1.46 19.70 -15.19
CA SER A 93 -1.55 20.17 -16.57
C SER A 93 -2.11 19.09 -17.51
N PRO A 94 -2.67 19.48 -18.68
CA PRO A 94 -3.11 18.53 -19.70
C PRO A 94 -1.98 17.63 -20.23
N ASP A 95 -0.72 18.05 -20.13
CA ASP A 95 0.44 17.29 -20.58
C ASP A 95 1.05 16.39 -19.50
N ALA A 96 0.61 16.55 -18.24
CA ALA A 96 1.13 15.80 -17.10
C ALA A 96 0.85 14.30 -17.22
N TYR A 97 1.88 13.48 -17.13
CA TYR A 97 1.76 12.03 -17.12
C TYR A 97 1.66 11.50 -15.69
N ARG A 98 0.89 10.42 -15.50
CA ARG A 98 0.85 9.64 -14.26
C ARG A 98 1.27 8.21 -14.54
N ALA A 99 2.00 7.62 -13.60
CA ALA A 99 2.19 6.19 -13.54
C ALA A 99 2.07 5.68 -12.11
N PHE A 100 1.86 4.38 -11.99
CA PHE A 100 1.79 3.70 -10.72
C PHE A 100 2.80 2.56 -10.73
N THR A 101 3.76 2.59 -9.80
CA THR A 101 4.52 1.37 -9.50
C THR A 101 3.72 0.62 -8.45
N ILE A 102 3.38 -0.61 -8.76
CA ILE A 102 2.60 -1.48 -7.89
C ILE A 102 3.50 -2.65 -7.53
N VAL A 103 3.73 -2.84 -6.25
CA VAL A 103 4.57 -3.91 -5.69
C VAL A 103 3.67 -4.83 -4.90
N GLN A 104 3.65 -6.11 -5.25
CA GLN A 104 2.93 -7.14 -4.52
C GLN A 104 3.87 -7.71 -3.45
N TYR A 105 3.42 -7.64 -2.20
CA TYR A 105 4.06 -8.27 -1.07
C TYR A 105 3.25 -9.47 -0.61
N GLN A 106 3.92 -10.52 -0.17
CA GLN A 106 3.32 -11.63 0.54
C GLN A 106 3.87 -11.66 1.96
N ASP A 107 2.98 -11.75 2.94
CA ASP A 107 3.32 -12.14 4.29
C ASP A 107 3.52 -13.66 4.30
N GLU A 108 4.76 -14.13 4.45
CA GLU A 108 5.08 -15.56 4.40
C GLU A 108 4.44 -16.36 5.54
N GLU A 109 4.14 -15.72 6.67
CA GLU A 109 3.55 -16.41 7.82
C GLU A 109 2.06 -16.68 7.60
N THR A 110 1.34 -15.69 7.08
CA THR A 110 -0.12 -15.76 6.89
C THR A 110 -0.53 -16.15 5.47
N GLY A 111 0.40 -16.10 4.51
CA GLY A 111 0.16 -16.26 3.08
C GLY A 111 -0.63 -15.09 2.46
N ARG A 112 -0.86 -14.01 3.20
CA ARG A 112 -1.68 -12.89 2.78
C ARG A 112 -0.90 -11.94 1.88
N TYR A 113 -1.60 -11.39 0.89
CA TYR A 113 -1.02 -10.43 -0.03
C TYR A 113 -1.38 -8.99 0.30
N PHE A 114 -0.43 -8.10 0.02
CA PHE A 114 -0.56 -6.66 0.12
C PHE A 114 0.02 -6.00 -1.13
N TYR A 115 -0.45 -4.80 -1.45
CA TYR A 115 -0.05 -4.04 -2.62
C TYR A 115 0.46 -2.67 -2.19
N GLY A 116 1.76 -2.44 -2.32
CA GLY A 116 2.35 -1.11 -2.21
C GLY A 116 2.19 -0.37 -3.53
N ILE A 117 1.53 0.78 -3.51
CA ILE A 117 1.27 1.59 -4.70
C ILE A 117 1.99 2.91 -4.55
N LEU A 118 2.87 3.21 -5.48
CA LEU A 118 3.61 4.46 -5.58
C LEU A 118 3.11 5.24 -6.79
N CYS A 119 2.51 6.40 -6.58
CA CYS A 119 2.05 7.28 -7.66
C CYS A 119 3.17 8.22 -8.13
N TRP A 120 3.49 8.18 -9.42
CA TRP A 120 4.54 8.96 -10.10
C TRP A 120 3.88 10.08 -10.92
N ASN A 121 4.54 11.24 -11.03
CA ASN A 121 4.17 12.36 -11.90
C ASN A 121 5.37 12.82 -12.75
N SER A 122 5.14 13.46 -13.90
CA SER A 122 6.21 13.97 -14.77
C SER A 122 6.70 15.40 -14.47
N MET A 123 6.04 16.17 -13.59
CA MET A 123 6.18 17.63 -13.52
C MET A 123 5.96 18.22 -12.12
N ASP A 124 6.61 17.67 -11.10
CA ASP A 124 6.63 18.15 -9.70
C ASP A 124 5.36 17.93 -8.86
N THR A 125 5.63 17.50 -7.62
CA THR A 125 4.75 17.31 -6.45
C THR A 125 3.89 16.03 -6.26
N ARG A 126 4.32 15.32 -5.20
CA ARG A 126 3.68 14.30 -4.32
C ARG A 126 3.62 12.86 -4.82
N TYR A 127 4.61 12.08 -4.38
CA TYR A 127 4.50 10.62 -4.35
C TYR A 127 3.60 10.20 -3.22
N ARG A 128 2.36 9.93 -3.56
CA ARG A 128 1.42 9.28 -2.65
C ARG A 128 1.74 7.80 -2.64
N SER A 129 1.80 7.27 -1.43
CA SER A 129 1.99 5.85 -1.21
C SER A 129 0.74 5.26 -0.57
N TYR A 130 0.27 4.16 -1.13
CA TYR A 130 -0.83 3.39 -0.59
C TYR A 130 -0.35 1.99 -0.25
N LEU A 131 -0.80 1.44 0.87
CA LEU A 131 -0.70 0.02 1.13
C LEU A 131 -2.11 -0.54 1.15
N LEU A 132 -2.43 -1.35 0.16
CA LEU A 132 -3.74 -1.98 0.02
C LEU A 132 -3.63 -3.46 0.34
N GLY A 133 -4.74 -4.07 0.75
CA GLY A 133 -4.83 -5.52 0.86
C GLY A 133 -6.28 -5.98 0.96
N LEU A 134 -6.59 -7.14 0.40
CA LEU A 134 -7.95 -7.69 0.46
C LEU A 134 -8.35 -7.91 1.93
N ASN A 135 -9.61 -7.62 2.26
CA ASN A 135 -10.15 -8.01 3.55
C ASN A 135 -10.14 -9.53 3.72
N LYS A 136 -10.35 -10.01 4.94
CA LYS A 136 -10.35 -11.45 5.26
C LYS A 136 -11.31 -12.25 4.37
N ASP A 137 -12.46 -11.67 4.04
CA ASP A 137 -13.50 -12.31 3.22
C ASP A 137 -13.24 -12.19 1.71
N ARG A 138 -12.18 -11.47 1.31
CA ARG A 138 -11.77 -11.25 -0.10
C ARG A 138 -12.86 -10.63 -0.96
N THR A 139 -13.71 -9.81 -0.35
CA THR A 139 -14.85 -9.14 -0.99
C THR A 139 -14.59 -7.66 -1.28
N LYS A 140 -13.58 -7.06 -0.64
CA LYS A 140 -13.15 -5.67 -0.85
C LYS A 140 -11.64 -5.50 -0.66
N MET A 141 -11.11 -4.44 -1.24
CA MET A 141 -9.72 -4.02 -1.04
C MET A 141 -9.69 -2.93 0.03
N ASN A 142 -9.05 -3.21 1.16
CA ASN A 142 -8.90 -2.23 2.23
C ASN A 142 -7.68 -1.35 1.97
N GLU A 143 -7.82 -0.06 2.29
CA GLU A 143 -6.72 0.89 2.39
C GLU A 143 -6.14 0.85 3.81
N TYR A 144 -4.91 0.36 3.95
CA TYR A 144 -4.21 0.28 5.22
C TYR A 144 -3.30 1.46 5.48
N ILE A 145 -2.65 1.94 4.41
CA ILE A 145 -1.85 3.15 4.43
C ILE A 145 -2.31 4.03 3.28
N ASN A 146 -2.42 5.31 3.58
CA ASN A 146 -2.49 6.40 2.62
C ASN A 146 -1.62 7.52 3.17
N SER A 147 -0.52 7.79 2.47
CA SER A 147 0.50 8.75 2.92
C SER A 147 -0.06 10.15 3.17
N ASP A 148 -1.14 10.55 2.48
CA ASP A 148 -1.78 11.87 2.69
C ASP A 148 -2.45 11.96 4.07
N ASN A 149 -2.77 10.82 4.69
CA ASN A 149 -3.49 10.78 5.96
C ASN A 149 -2.58 10.74 7.19
N PHE A 150 -1.25 10.68 7.02
CA PHE A 150 -0.27 10.69 8.11
C PHE A 150 -0.34 12.01 8.87
N ARG A 151 -0.80 11.96 10.12
CA ARG A 151 -1.11 13.15 10.93
C ARG A 151 0.09 14.09 11.05
N GLU A 152 1.28 13.52 11.19
CA GLU A 152 2.56 14.21 11.37
C GLU A 152 3.01 14.97 10.11
N HIS A 153 2.38 14.69 8.96
CA HIS A 153 2.82 15.15 7.64
C HIS A 153 1.72 15.85 6.83
N ARG A 154 0.50 15.96 7.36
CA ARG A 154 -0.65 16.56 6.64
C ARG A 154 -0.41 18.00 6.20
N GLU A 155 0.36 18.76 6.97
CA GLU A 155 0.62 20.18 6.71
C GLU A 155 1.82 20.40 5.76
N LEU A 156 2.56 19.34 5.44
CA LEU A 156 3.77 19.40 4.62
C LEU A 156 3.53 18.77 3.24
N GLN A 157 4.09 19.37 2.20
CA GLN A 157 4.01 18.84 0.83
C GLN A 157 5.03 17.71 0.58
N LEU A 158 5.07 16.72 1.48
CA LEU A 158 6.06 15.64 1.42
C LEU A 158 5.73 14.65 0.31
N GLN A 159 6.78 14.11 -0.29
CA GLN A 159 6.70 12.91 -1.12
C GLN A 159 6.97 11.70 -0.21
N SER A 160 6.37 10.57 -0.55
CA SER A 160 6.51 9.33 0.22
C SER A 160 6.93 8.15 -0.64
N GLY A 161 7.41 7.09 -0.01
CA GLY A 161 7.57 5.80 -0.67
C GLY A 161 7.36 4.64 0.29
N LEU A 162 7.17 3.45 -0.28
CA LEU A 162 7.02 2.18 0.43
C LEU A 162 8.10 1.21 -0.05
N PHE A 163 8.69 0.47 0.86
CA PHE A 163 9.63 -0.60 0.54
C PHE A 163 9.64 -1.68 1.62
N GLU A 164 10.09 -2.87 1.22
CA GLU A 164 10.39 -3.97 2.12
C GLU A 164 11.89 -3.98 2.43
N LYS A 165 12.24 -4.29 3.69
CA LYS A 165 13.61 -4.64 4.08
C LYS A 165 13.61 -5.60 5.27
N GLY A 166 14.26 -6.75 5.11
CA GLY A 166 14.45 -7.71 6.19
C GLY A 166 13.14 -8.23 6.78
N GLY A 167 12.16 -8.50 5.93
CA GLY A 167 10.85 -9.01 6.31
C GLY A 167 9.87 -7.93 6.80
N SER A 168 10.26 -6.66 6.76
CA SER A 168 9.48 -5.56 7.30
C SER A 168 9.12 -4.55 6.23
N LEU A 169 7.90 -4.03 6.27
CA LEU A 169 7.49 -2.91 5.41
C LEU A 169 7.77 -1.58 6.08
N TYR A 170 8.19 -0.62 5.27
CA TYR A 170 8.51 0.73 5.70
C TYR A 170 7.82 1.74 4.79
N VAL A 171 7.35 2.84 5.37
CA VAL A 171 7.00 4.05 4.65
C VAL A 171 8.01 5.14 4.98
N TRP A 172 8.45 5.89 3.99
CA TRP A 172 9.33 7.04 4.20
C TRP A 172 8.70 8.29 3.63
N PHE A 173 9.09 9.44 4.19
CA PHE A 173 8.68 10.76 3.72
C PHE A 173 9.91 11.63 3.51
N ILE A 174 9.91 12.44 2.44
CA ILE A 174 10.96 13.41 2.18
C ILE A 174 10.34 14.70 1.63
N ASP A 175 10.96 15.83 1.95
CA ASP A 175 10.77 17.06 1.21
C ASP A 175 11.86 17.14 0.12
N TRP A 176 11.48 16.97 -1.15
CA TRP A 176 12.47 17.02 -2.24
C TRP A 176 13.04 18.41 -2.45
N SER A 177 12.32 19.47 -2.05
CA SER A 177 12.79 20.85 -2.20
C SER A 177 14.01 21.14 -1.32
N VAL A 178 14.09 20.49 -0.16
CA VAL A 178 15.17 20.68 0.83
C VAL A 178 15.92 19.38 1.16
N ARG A 179 15.83 18.35 0.30
CA ARG A 179 16.41 17.01 0.55
C ARG A 179 17.90 16.99 0.90
N SER A 180 18.65 18.00 0.45
CA SER A 180 20.08 18.13 0.74
C SER A 180 20.37 18.64 2.15
N GLN A 181 19.36 19.16 2.84
CA GLN A 181 19.44 19.75 4.18
C GLN A 181 18.67 18.90 5.20
N VAL A 182 17.55 18.32 4.78
CA VAL A 182 16.69 17.48 5.63
C VAL A 182 16.62 16.08 5.03
N PRO A 183 17.20 15.06 5.69
CA PRO A 183 17.11 13.68 5.22
C PRO A 183 15.67 13.14 5.30
N PRO A 184 15.35 12.06 4.56
CA PRO A 184 14.04 11.41 4.68
C PRO A 184 13.80 10.91 6.09
N VAL A 185 12.54 10.91 6.51
CA VAL A 185 12.08 10.25 7.74
C VAL A 185 11.46 8.90 7.41
N TYR A 186 11.67 7.93 8.28
CA TYR A 186 11.26 6.54 8.08
C TYR A 186 10.31 6.09 9.19
N TYR A 187 9.33 5.29 8.78
CA TYR A 187 8.39 4.64 9.67
C TYR A 187 8.33 3.15 9.35
N LYS A 188 8.48 2.31 10.38
CA LYS A 188 8.27 0.86 10.25
C LYS A 188 6.80 0.54 10.40
N LEU A 189 6.21 -0.11 9.41
CA LEU A 189 4.82 -0.54 9.44
C LEU A 189 4.67 -1.79 10.33
N LYS A 190 3.63 -1.79 11.15
CA LYS A 190 3.27 -2.89 12.05
C LYS A 190 1.85 -3.34 11.78
N TRP A 191 1.69 -4.57 11.32
CA TRP A 191 0.38 -5.17 11.19
C TRP A 191 -0.20 -5.50 12.56
N SER A 192 -1.47 -5.14 12.78
CA SER A 192 -2.26 -5.55 13.93
C SER A 192 -3.37 -6.48 13.44
N GLU A 193 -3.23 -7.78 13.69
CA GLU A 193 -4.27 -8.75 13.35
C GLU A 193 -5.60 -8.44 14.03
N ALA A 194 -5.54 -8.13 15.33
CA ALA A 194 -6.71 -7.87 16.17
C ALA A 194 -7.58 -6.71 15.64
N ASN A 195 -6.95 -5.67 15.11
CA ASN A 195 -7.63 -4.48 14.62
C ASN A 195 -7.76 -4.44 13.10
N GLN A 196 -7.21 -5.46 12.39
CA GLN A 196 -7.01 -5.45 10.95
C GLN A 196 -6.49 -4.09 10.45
N TRP A 197 -5.44 -3.59 11.09
CA TRP A 197 -4.93 -2.23 10.91
C TRP A 197 -3.42 -2.24 10.80
N ILE A 198 -2.85 -1.25 10.14
CA ILE A 198 -1.40 -1.03 10.11
C ILE A 198 -1.05 0.17 10.98
N GLY A 199 -0.43 -0.11 12.14
CA GLY A 199 0.27 0.90 12.93
C GLY A 199 1.63 1.22 12.34
N TYR A 200 2.30 2.21 12.91
CA TYR A 200 3.65 2.60 12.48
C TYR A 200 4.50 3.06 13.65
N ASP A 201 5.79 2.69 13.63
CA ASP A 201 6.81 3.21 14.54
C ASP A 201 7.67 4.23 13.81
N TYR A 202 7.88 5.39 14.42
CA TYR A 202 8.84 6.38 13.93
C TYR A 202 10.28 5.92 14.17
N LEU A 203 11.11 5.91 13.12
CA LEU A 203 12.52 5.53 13.17
C LEU A 203 13.49 6.71 13.01
N GLY A 204 12.98 7.92 12.83
CA GLY A 204 13.83 9.07 12.55
C GLY A 204 14.36 9.07 11.12
N THR A 205 15.59 9.56 10.97
CA THR A 205 16.23 9.81 9.67
C THR A 205 17.22 8.73 9.27
N GLN A 206 17.46 7.77 10.16
CA GLN A 206 18.30 6.62 9.86
C GLN A 206 17.56 5.70 8.89
N LYS A 207 18.11 5.56 7.68
CA LYS A 207 17.58 4.59 6.73
C LYS A 207 17.69 3.18 7.33
N PRO A 208 16.58 2.44 7.43
CA PRO A 208 16.57 1.06 7.90
C PRO A 208 17.49 0.18 7.08
#